data_AF-A0A972US21-F1
#
_entry.id   AF-A0A972US21-F1
#
_cell.length_a   1.000
_cell.length_b   1.000
_cell.length_c   1.000
_cell.angle_alpha   90.00
_cell.angle_beta   90.00
_cell.angle_gamma   90.00
#
_symmetry.space_group_name_H-M   'P 1'
#
loop_
_entity.id
_entity.type
_entity.pdbx_description
1 polymer ?
#
loop_
_entity_poly.entity_id
_entity_poly.type
_entity_poly.pdbx_seq_one_letter_code
_entity_poly.pdbx_strand_id
1 'polypeptide(L)' 'MAEERIQGRLVAILVADARGVLPETYEQIGHRLMDESQYRDFMFANAVRLHGGMNPDFFKATVIECDAAKQQNC' A
#
# COMPACT_ATOMS: atom_id res chain seq x y z
N MET A 1 20.11 -12.43 -0.64
CA MET A 1 19.90 -13.04 -1.97
C MET A 1 18.45 -12.81 -2.35
N ALA A 2 18.12 -11.60 -2.80
CA ALA A 2 16.77 -11.19 -3.16
C ALA A 2 16.79 -10.66 -4.59
N GLU A 3 17.01 -11.57 -5.52
CA GLU A 3 16.80 -11.33 -6.94
C GLU A 3 16.09 -12.57 -7.48
N GLU A 4 14.78 -12.48 -7.69
CA GLU A 4 14.16 -13.16 -8.82
C GLU A 4 12.80 -12.53 -9.18
N ARG A 5 12.81 -11.85 -10.33
CA ARG A 5 11.72 -11.78 -11.31
C ARG A 5 10.47 -10.96 -10.97
N ILE A 6 10.53 -9.66 -11.29
CA ILE A 6 9.34 -8.98 -11.86
C ILE A 6 9.30 -9.31 -13.36
N GLN A 7 8.95 -10.55 -13.71
CA GLN A 7 8.90 -11.04 -15.09
C GLN A 7 7.58 -10.66 -15.77
N GLY A 8 7.54 -9.47 -16.38
CA GLY A 8 6.90 -9.21 -17.68
C GLY A 8 5.49 -9.73 -18.00
N ARG A 9 4.57 -9.91 -17.03
CA ARG A 9 3.20 -10.36 -17.31
C ARG A 9 2.26 -9.76 -16.26
N LEU A 10 1.26 -9.01 -16.71
CA LEU A 10 0.20 -8.34 -15.94
C LEU A 10 0.68 -7.89 -14.54
N VAL A 11 0.99 -6.61 -14.36
CA VAL A 11 1.32 -6.08 -13.03
C VAL A 11 0.14 -6.37 -12.10
N ALA A 12 0.21 -7.48 -11.39
CA ALA A 12 -0.64 -7.75 -10.26
C ALA A 12 -0.21 -6.71 -9.24
N ILE A 13 -0.94 -5.59 -9.20
CA ILE A 13 -0.93 -4.63 -8.11
C ILE A 13 -1.25 -5.28 -6.75
N LEU A 14 -1.62 -6.57 -6.77
CA LEU A 14 -1.86 -7.43 -5.62
C LEU A 14 -0.61 -8.25 -5.28
N VAL A 15 0.06 -7.90 -4.19
CA VAL A 15 1.01 -8.79 -3.50
C VAL A 15 0.19 -9.85 -2.76
N ALA A 16 0.17 -11.08 -3.26
CA ALA A 16 -0.62 -12.16 -2.67
C ALA A 16 -0.06 -12.65 -1.31
N ASP A 17 1.24 -12.45 -1.07
CA ASP A 17 1.91 -12.75 0.20
C ASP A 17 2.82 -11.57 0.59
N ALA A 18 2.40 -10.82 1.60
CA ALA A 18 3.11 -9.62 2.05
C ALA A 18 4.16 -9.89 3.15
N ARG A 19 4.35 -11.15 3.60
CA ARG A 19 5.20 -11.46 4.75
C ARG A 19 6.67 -11.10 4.55
N GLY A 20 7.17 -11.16 3.31
CA GLY A 20 8.50 -10.69 2.90
C GLY A 20 8.46 -9.42 2.08
N VAL A 21 7.43 -8.58 2.23
CA VAL A 21 7.40 -7.23 1.65
C VAL A 21 7.29 -6.19 2.75
N LEU A 22 6.53 -6.48 3.81
CA LEU A 22 6.37 -5.56 4.94
C LEU A 22 7.69 -5.28 5.68
N PRO A 23 8.52 -6.29 6.02
CA PRO A 23 9.81 -6.02 6.65
C PRO A 23 10.75 -5.17 5.77
N GLU A 24 10.87 -5.50 4.49
CA GLU A 24 11.75 -4.86 3.51
C GLU A 24 11.33 -3.41 3.22
N THR A 25 10.02 -3.15 3.24
CA THR A 25 9.50 -1.77 3.12
C THR A 25 9.71 -0.99 4.41
N TYR A 26 9.65 -1.61 5.59
CA TYR A 26 9.96 -0.95 6.87
C TYR A 26 11.45 -0.59 6.99
N GLU A 27 12.36 -1.42 6.45
CA GLU A 27 13.80 -1.14 6.40
C GLU A 27 14.16 0.17 5.71
N GLN A 28 13.30 0.68 4.82
CA GLN A 28 13.51 1.97 4.15
C GLN A 28 13.54 3.15 5.14
N ILE A 29 12.88 3.03 6.30
CA ILE A 29 13.01 3.99 7.41
C ILE A 29 14.44 3.97 7.95
N GLY A 30 15.00 2.77 8.15
CA GLY A 30 16.40 2.58 8.56
C GLY A 30 17.39 3.16 7.55
N HIS A 31 17.08 3.08 6.25
CA HIS A 31 17.86 3.70 5.18
C HIS A 31 17.64 5.22 5.06
N ARG A 32 16.76 5.82 5.88
CA ARG A 32 16.39 7.24 5.83
C ARG A 32 15.83 7.69 4.48
N LEU A 33 15.25 6.75 3.73
CA LEU A 33 14.56 7.03 2.47
C LEU A 33 13.13 7.53 2.70
N MET A 34 12.57 7.23 3.88
CA MET A 34 11.34 7.81 4.39
C MET A 34 11.36 7.86 5.92
N ASP A 35 10.56 8.75 6.51
CA ASP A 35 10.27 8.74 7.95
C ASP A 35 9.05 7.87 8.30
N GLU A 36 8.79 7.69 9.60
CA GLU A 36 7.68 6.86 10.08
C GLU A 36 6.29 7.39 9.65
N SER A 37 6.13 8.71 9.53
CA SER A 37 4.85 9.30 9.09
C SER A 37 4.63 9.02 7.62
N GLN A 38 5.66 9.22 6.79
CA GLN A 38 5.64 8.91 5.38
C GLN A 38 5.38 7.43 5.13
N TYR A 39 5.98 6.55 5.93
CA TYR A 39 5.72 5.11 5.86
C TYR A 39 4.27 4.75 6.20
N ARG A 40 3.73 5.31 7.28
CA ARG A 40 2.31 5.13 7.64
C ARG A 40 1.39 5.56 6.51
N ASP A 41 1.66 6.73 5.92
CA ASP A 41 0.83 7.30 4.86
C ASP A 41 0.94 6.45 3.58
N PHE A 42 2.14 5.95 3.25
CA PHE A 42 2.36 5.01 2.15
C PHE A 42 1.55 3.71 2.32
N MET A 43 1.63 3.09 3.51
CA MET A 43 0.89 1.86 3.81
C MET A 43 -0.62 2.06 3.73
N PHE A 44 -1.12 3.18 4.25
CA PHE A 44 -2.53 3.53 4.19
C PHE A 44 -3.01 3.77 2.75
N ALA A 45 -2.30 4.60 1.98
CA ALA A 45 -2.65 4.91 0.60
C ALA A 45 -2.69 3.65 -0.27
N ASN A 46 -1.77 2.70 -0.06
CA ASN A 46 -1.78 1.44 -0.80
C ASN A 46 -3.02 0.59 -0.48
N ALA A 47 -3.41 0.49 0.80
CA ALA A 47 -4.61 -0.25 1.20
C ALA A 47 -5.89 0.40 0.64
N VAL A 48 -5.99 1.73 0.69
CA VAL A 48 -7.13 2.47 0.16
C VAL A 48 -7.24 2.29 -1.36
N ARG A 49 -6.14 2.42 -2.09
CA ARG A 49 -6.13 2.23 -3.55
C ARG A 49 -6.49 0.80 -3.94
N LEU A 50 -5.98 -0.19 -3.21
CA LEU A 50 -6.22 -1.61 -3.48
C LEU A 50 -7.70 -1.98 -3.36
N HIS A 51 -8.33 -1.62 -2.24
CA HIS A 51 -9.70 -1.99 -1.97
C HIS A 51 -10.72 -1.02 -2.59
N GLY A 52 -10.45 0.29 -2.48
CA GLY A 52 -11.32 1.35 -2.99
C GLY A 52 -11.35 1.43 -4.52
N GLY A 53 -10.24 1.11 -5.20
CA GLY A 53 -10.19 1.14 -6.67
C GLY A 53 -11.09 0.10 -7.33
N MET A 54 -11.27 -1.06 -6.71
CA MET A 54 -12.19 -2.10 -7.20
C MET A 54 -13.62 -1.92 -6.68
N ASN A 55 -13.77 -1.35 -5.48
CA ASN A 55 -15.06 -1.10 -4.85
C ASN A 55 -15.04 0.28 -4.14
N PRO A 56 -15.58 1.34 -4.77
CA PRO A 56 -15.58 2.68 -4.19
C PRO A 56 -16.32 2.77 -2.84
N ASP A 57 -17.30 1.90 -2.60
CA ASP A 57 -18.07 1.85 -1.35
C ASP A 57 -17.38 0.99 -0.26
N PHE A 58 -16.18 0.45 -0.51
CA PHE A 58 -15.50 -0.49 0.41
C PHE A 58 -15.33 0.06 1.84
N PHE A 59 -15.06 1.37 1.97
CA PHE A 59 -14.84 2.03 3.26
C PHE A 59 -16.08 2.72 3.82
N LYS A 60 -17.25 2.57 3.18
CA LYS A 60 -18.48 3.22 3.62
C LYS A 60 -18.94 2.70 4.99
N ALA A 61 -19.45 3.61 5.82
CA ALA A 61 -19.83 3.38 7.20
C ALA A 61 -18.69 2.89 8.12
N THR A 62 -17.43 3.04 7.70
CA THR A 62 -16.27 2.79 8.55
C THR A 62 -15.76 4.09 9.18
N VAL A 63 -15.01 3.98 10.28
CA VAL A 63 -14.41 5.16 10.95
C VAL A 63 -13.43 5.93 10.05
N ILE A 64 -12.86 5.27 9.03
CA ILE A 64 -11.89 5.86 8.11
C ILE A 64 -12.51 6.31 6.77
N GLU A 65 -13.85 6.29 6.63
CA GLU A 65 -14.53 6.64 5.38
C GLU A 65 -14.04 7.99 4.81
N CYS A 66 -14.01 9.02 5.66
CA CYS A 66 -13.57 10.35 5.24
C CYS A 66 -12.10 10.40 4.80
N ASP A 67 -11.21 9.67 5.48
CA ASP A 67 -9.78 9.68 5.16
C ASP A 67 -9.48 8.85 3.91
N ALA A 68 -10.19 7.73 3.72
CA ALA A 68 -10.14 6.95 2.48
C ALA A 68 -10.70 7.74 1.28
N ALA A 69 -11.75 8.54 1.46
CA ALA A 69 -12.30 9.39 0.40
C ALA A 69 -11.31 10.50 -0.03
N LYS A 70 -10.59 11.11 0.92
CA LYS A 70 -9.54 12.11 0.60
C LYS A 70 -8.43 11.53 -0.29
N GLN A 71 -8.03 10.28 -0.03
CA GLN A 71 -6.98 9.60 -0.80
C GLN A 71 -7.43 9.18 -2.21
N GLN A 72 -8.73 8.94 -2.43
CA GLN A 72 -9.27 8.52 -3.74
C GLN A 72 -9.62 9.70 -4.66
N ASN A 73 -9.78 10.90 -4.10
CA ASN A 73 -10.14 12.11 -4.84
C ASN A 73 -8.91 12.94 -5.26
N CYS A 74 -7.72 12.32 -5.29
CA CYS A 74 -6.45 12.94 -5.67
C CYS A 74 -5.87 12.30 -6.94
#